data_AF-A0A0F9D888-F1
#
_entry.id   AF-A0A0F9D888-F1
#
_cell.length_a   1.000
_cell.length_b   1.000
_cell.length_c   1.000
_cell.angle_alpha   90.00
_cell.angle_beta   90.00
_cell.angle_gamma   90.00
#
_symmetry.space_group_name_H-M   'P 1'
#
loop_
_entity.id
_entity.type
_entity.pdbx_description
1 polymer ?
#
loop_
_entity_poly.entity_id
_entity_poly.type
_entity_poly.pdbx_seq_one_letter_code
_entity_poly.pdbx_strand_id
1 'polypeptide(L)'
;MENSPGRAPVTVYSIEDGRPVAVPAYMLGPVMTKTLEDGRFMFVSRAEDAPEYKLGTVKCFLNPDSPMREIVEAVGLGAIKCLKVTLRSEHSKRMHGQHRHKQEWAAVQEYLEDRKEEKREARQDEQLEATLSIARGGQTAVAVPKGECDICGKTGLKRVGAHKRGAHREV
;
A
#
# COMPACT_ATOMS: atom_id res chain seq x y z
N MET A 1 -49.03 6.76 -13.22
CA MET A 1 -48.96 7.90 -14.16
C MET A 1 -47.50 8.06 -14.56
N GLU A 2 -47.15 7.64 -15.77
CA GLU A 2 -45.79 7.64 -16.30
C GLU A 2 -45.64 8.90 -17.19
N ASN A 3 -45.00 9.95 -16.65
CA ASN A 3 -45.05 11.31 -17.21
C ASN A 3 -43.97 11.60 -18.28
N SER A 4 -43.75 10.68 -19.22
CA SER A 4 -43.13 10.96 -20.53
C SER A 4 -42.97 9.65 -21.30
N PRO A 5 -43.31 9.57 -22.59
CA PRO A 5 -42.84 8.46 -23.41
C PRO A 5 -41.31 8.55 -23.41
N GLY A 6 -40.65 7.62 -22.71
CA GLY A 6 -39.20 7.55 -22.63
C GLY A 6 -38.62 7.44 -24.03
N ARG A 7 -38.20 8.56 -24.62
CA ARG A 7 -37.57 8.56 -25.94
C ARG A 7 -36.35 7.65 -25.85
N ALA A 8 -36.24 6.73 -26.80
CA ALA A 8 -35.10 5.80 -26.85
C ALA A 8 -33.79 6.61 -26.80
N PRO A 9 -32.87 6.28 -25.88
CA PRO A 9 -31.58 6.94 -25.82
C PRO A 9 -30.78 6.64 -27.08
N VAL A 10 -30.02 7.63 -27.54
CA VAL A 10 -29.08 7.52 -28.66
C VAL A 10 -27.69 7.32 -28.09
N THR A 11 -26.94 6.36 -28.62
CA THR A 11 -25.55 6.12 -28.21
C THR A 11 -24.60 7.02 -28.99
N VAL A 12 -23.75 7.75 -28.28
CA VAL A 12 -22.60 8.49 -28.82
C VAL A 12 -21.31 7.93 -28.22
N TYR A 13 -20.18 8.15 -28.88
CA TYR A 13 -18.88 7.60 -28.46
C TYR A 13 -17.91 8.73 -28.13
N SER A 14 -17.20 8.60 -27.02
CA SER A 14 -16.14 9.54 -26.61
C SER A 14 -14.93 9.44 -27.53
N ILE A 15 -14.37 10.58 -27.96
CA ILE A 15 -13.15 10.60 -28.78
C ILE A 15 -11.90 10.22 -27.97
N GLU A 16 -11.88 10.44 -26.66
CA GLU A 16 -10.70 10.17 -25.84
C GLU A 16 -10.44 8.67 -25.63
N ASP A 17 -11.51 7.90 -25.41
CA ASP A 17 -11.41 6.51 -24.97
C ASP A 17 -12.38 5.56 -25.67
N GLY A 18 -13.20 6.05 -26.61
CA GLY A 18 -14.16 5.23 -27.34
C GLY A 18 -15.40 4.85 -26.57
N ARG A 19 -15.56 5.34 -25.33
CA ARG A 19 -16.61 4.88 -24.42
C ARG A 19 -18.00 5.17 -24.98
N PRO A 20 -18.90 4.18 -25.03
CA PRO A 20 -20.30 4.41 -25.41
C PRO A 20 -21.03 5.13 -24.28
N VAL A 21 -21.71 6.23 -24.62
CA VAL A 21 -22.53 7.04 -23.72
C VAL A 21 -23.95 7.09 -24.27
N ALA A 22 -24.91 6.62 -23.47
CA ALA A 22 -26.33 6.71 -23.79
C ALA A 22 -26.83 8.12 -23.45
N VAL A 23 -27.26 8.87 -24.46
CA VAL A 23 -27.73 10.25 -24.34
C VAL A 23 -29.20 10.30 -24.75
N PRO A 24 -30.09 10.95 -23.98
CA PRO A 24 -31.46 11.16 -24.42
C PRO A 24 -31.50 11.92 -25.74
N ALA A 25 -32.37 11.54 -26.68
CA ALA A 25 -32.39 12.10 -28.04
C ALA A 25 -32.43 13.65 -28.10
N TYR A 26 -33.11 14.30 -27.14
CA TYR A 26 -33.19 15.76 -27.07
C TYR A 26 -31.88 16.44 -26.63
N MET A 27 -30.97 15.70 -25.97
CA MET A 27 -29.65 16.17 -25.56
C MET A 27 -28.59 15.95 -26.63
N LEU A 28 -28.91 15.27 -27.74
CA LEU A 28 -27.92 14.91 -28.75
C LEU A 28 -27.27 16.15 -29.37
N GLY A 29 -28.06 17.14 -29.81
CA GLY A 29 -27.53 18.38 -30.39
C GLY A 29 -26.53 19.09 -29.47
N PRO A 30 -26.93 19.44 -28.22
CA PRO A 30 -26.03 20.07 -27.25
C PRO A 30 -24.80 19.23 -26.88
N VAL A 31 -24.90 17.89 -26.90
CA VAL A 31 -23.76 17.01 -26.60
C VAL A 31 -22.76 16.98 -27.76
N MET A 32 -23.24 16.94 -29.00
CA MET A 32 -22.39 16.90 -30.19
C MET A 32 -21.65 18.23 -30.45
N THR A 33 -22.11 19.34 -29.87
CA THR A 33 -21.39 20.63 -29.94
C THR A 33 -20.28 20.78 -28.91
N LYS A 34 -20.13 19.84 -27.96
CA LYS A 34 -19.07 19.93 -26.94
C LYS A 34 -17.71 19.66 -27.56
N THR A 35 -16.74 20.50 -27.22
CA THR A 35 -15.35 20.37 -27.64
C THR A 35 -14.43 20.14 -26.45
N LEU A 36 -13.32 19.46 -26.68
CA LEU A 36 -12.19 19.33 -25.78
C LEU A 36 -11.39 20.65 -25.75
N GLU A 37 -10.42 20.75 -24.84
CA GLU A 37 -9.51 21.89 -24.73
C GLU A 37 -8.71 22.13 -26.02
N ASP A 38 -8.41 21.06 -26.76
CA ASP A 38 -7.73 21.09 -28.07
C ASP A 38 -8.63 21.56 -29.23
N GLY A 39 -9.90 21.91 -28.98
CA GLY A 39 -10.87 22.32 -30.01
C GLY A 39 -11.49 21.19 -30.84
N ARG A 40 -11.07 19.93 -30.65
CA ARG A 40 -11.71 18.74 -31.24
C ARG A 40 -13.07 18.47 -30.57
N PHE A 41 -14.03 17.89 -31.30
CA PHE A 41 -15.29 17.45 -30.71
C PHE A 41 -15.05 16.40 -29.61
N MET A 42 -15.87 16.41 -28.57
CA MET A 42 -15.76 15.48 -27.44
C MET A 42 -16.38 14.12 -27.78
N PHE A 43 -17.38 14.10 -28.67
CA PHE A 43 -18.15 12.91 -29.02
C PHE A 43 -18.31 12.75 -30.53
N VAL A 44 -18.40 11.50 -30.98
CA VAL A 44 -18.76 11.10 -32.36
C VAL A 44 -20.03 10.23 -32.33
N SER A 45 -20.79 10.28 -33.42
CA SER A 45 -22.04 9.53 -33.56
C SER A 45 -21.83 8.09 -34.05
N ARG A 46 -20.69 7.80 -34.70
CA ARG A 46 -20.35 6.48 -35.25
C ARG A 46 -19.19 5.88 -34.45
N ALA A 47 -19.26 4.59 -34.18
CA ALA A 47 -18.23 3.88 -33.40
C ALA A 47 -16.88 3.82 -34.12
N GLU A 48 -16.89 3.80 -35.45
CA GLU A 48 -15.69 3.74 -36.30
C GLU A 48 -14.84 5.02 -36.27
N ASP A 49 -15.45 6.15 -35.91
CA ASP A 49 -14.76 7.44 -35.79
C ASP A 49 -14.14 7.64 -34.38
N ALA A 50 -14.31 6.66 -33.49
CA ALA A 50 -13.80 6.66 -32.12
C ALA A 50 -12.74 5.57 -31.93
N PRO A 51 -11.77 5.76 -31.00
CA PRO A 51 -10.87 4.69 -30.60
C PRO A 51 -11.62 3.45 -30.08
N GLU A 52 -11.01 2.28 -30.16
CA GLU A 52 -11.61 1.06 -29.62
C GLU A 52 -11.73 1.15 -28.09
N TYR A 53 -12.96 1.01 -27.58
CA TYR A 53 -13.22 1.02 -26.14
C TYR A 53 -12.66 -0.22 -25.46
N LYS A 54 -11.57 -0.06 -24.72
CA LYS A 54 -10.96 -1.15 -23.95
C LYS A 54 -11.66 -1.30 -22.60
N LEU A 55 -12.40 -2.39 -22.45
CA LEU A 55 -12.89 -2.81 -21.15
C LEU A 55 -11.71 -3.11 -20.23
N GLY A 56 -11.85 -2.74 -18.96
CA GLY A 56 -10.87 -3.11 -17.96
C GLY A 56 -10.79 -4.61 -17.77
N THR A 57 -9.63 -5.11 -17.34
CA THR A 57 -9.38 -6.54 -17.09
C THR A 57 -9.39 -6.88 -15.60
N VAL A 58 -9.53 -5.88 -14.72
CA VAL A 58 -9.42 -6.08 -13.29
C VAL A 58 -10.70 -6.70 -12.75
N LYS A 59 -10.54 -7.83 -12.05
CA LYS A 59 -11.64 -8.53 -11.38
C LYS A 59 -11.93 -7.92 -10.01
N CYS A 60 -13.19 -8.00 -9.58
CA CYS A 60 -13.58 -7.63 -8.21
C CYS A 60 -12.80 -8.46 -7.18
N PHE A 61 -12.62 -7.95 -5.96
CA PHE A 61 -11.97 -8.71 -4.88
C PHE A 61 -12.79 -9.94 -4.46
N LEU A 62 -14.12 -9.87 -4.56
CA LEU A 62 -15.03 -11.01 -4.33
C LEU A 62 -15.23 -11.90 -5.57
N ASN A 63 -14.50 -11.65 -6.66
CA ASN A 63 -14.58 -12.54 -7.80
C ASN A 63 -13.94 -13.90 -7.46
N PRO A 64 -14.52 -15.04 -7.90
CA PRO A 64 -13.96 -16.36 -7.65
C PRO A 64 -12.50 -16.50 -8.12
N ASP A 65 -12.17 -15.86 -9.24
CA ASP A 65 -10.83 -15.89 -9.83
C ASP A 65 -9.98 -14.69 -9.40
N SER A 66 -10.39 -13.96 -8.36
CA SER A 66 -9.62 -12.83 -7.87
C SER A 66 -8.35 -13.33 -7.18
N PRO A 67 -7.19 -12.68 -7.35
CA PRO A 67 -6.00 -13.00 -6.57
C PRO A 67 -6.20 -12.76 -5.07
N MET A 68 -7.21 -11.97 -4.67
CA MET A 68 -7.56 -11.75 -3.27
C MET A 68 -8.42 -12.86 -2.66
N ARG A 69 -8.68 -13.95 -3.40
CA ARG A 69 -9.63 -14.97 -2.98
C ARG A 69 -9.23 -15.65 -1.68
N GLU A 70 -7.95 -15.96 -1.51
CA GLU A 70 -7.41 -16.55 -0.28
C GLU A 70 -7.64 -15.64 0.94
N ILE A 71 -7.44 -14.32 0.78
CA ILE A 71 -7.67 -13.33 1.84
C ILE A 71 -9.17 -13.27 2.18
N VAL A 72 -10.03 -13.24 1.16
CA VAL A 72 -11.49 -13.19 1.34
C VAL A 72 -11.99 -14.44 2.07
N GLU A 73 -11.41 -15.62 1.79
CA GLU A 73 -11.72 -16.85 2.50
C GLU A 73 -11.21 -16.84 3.94
N ALA A 74 -10.01 -16.32 4.19
CA ALA A 74 -9.46 -16.16 5.53
C ALA A 74 -10.31 -15.22 6.42
N VAL A 75 -10.94 -14.19 5.82
CA VAL A 75 -11.87 -13.28 6.51
C VAL A 75 -13.25 -13.92 6.74
N GLY A 76 -13.52 -15.09 6.16
CA GLY A 76 -14.81 -15.78 6.28
C GLY A 76 -15.86 -15.36 5.24
N LEU A 77 -15.47 -14.62 4.21
CA LEU A 77 -16.36 -14.11 3.16
C LEU A 77 -16.39 -15.01 1.91
N GLY A 78 -15.92 -16.26 2.04
CA GLY A 78 -15.80 -17.19 0.93
C GLY A 78 -17.13 -17.48 0.19
N ALA A 79 -18.27 -17.46 0.88
CA ALA A 79 -19.55 -17.72 0.22
C ALA A 79 -19.98 -16.58 -0.74
N ILE A 80 -19.51 -15.35 -0.53
CA ILE A 80 -19.94 -14.18 -1.28
C ILE A 80 -19.11 -14.06 -2.56
N LYS A 81 -19.81 -13.90 -3.70
CA LYS A 81 -19.20 -13.85 -5.03
C LYS A 81 -19.69 -12.65 -5.83
N CYS A 82 -18.77 -11.96 -6.49
CA CYS A 82 -19.09 -10.89 -7.43
C CYS A 82 -18.61 -11.24 -8.84
N LEU A 83 -19.53 -11.22 -9.82
CA LEU A 83 -19.24 -11.56 -11.22
C LEU A 83 -18.58 -10.42 -12.00
N LYS A 84 -18.31 -9.27 -11.37
CA LYS A 84 -17.69 -8.13 -12.06
C LYS A 84 -16.23 -8.44 -12.39
N VAL A 85 -15.97 -8.61 -13.69
CA VAL A 85 -14.62 -8.89 -14.25
C VAL A 85 -14.05 -7.73 -15.07
N THR A 86 -14.85 -6.69 -15.34
CA THR A 86 -14.51 -5.62 -16.29
C THR A 86 -14.12 -4.29 -15.63
N LEU A 87 -13.44 -4.31 -14.48
CA LEU A 87 -13.05 -3.07 -13.79
C LEU A 87 -11.82 -2.46 -14.46
N ARG A 88 -11.84 -1.14 -14.66
CA ARG A 88 -10.82 -0.39 -15.42
C ARG A 88 -9.42 -0.45 -14.79
N SER A 89 -9.34 -0.44 -13.46
CA SER A 89 -8.08 -0.38 -12.71
C SER A 89 -8.28 -0.88 -11.28
N GLU A 90 -7.18 -1.05 -10.54
CA GLU A 90 -7.23 -1.35 -9.10
C GLU A 90 -7.97 -0.28 -8.31
N HIS A 91 -7.83 1.00 -8.69
CA HIS A 91 -8.61 2.07 -8.09
C HIS A 91 -10.11 1.87 -8.31
N SER A 92 -10.51 1.45 -9.52
CA SER A 92 -11.91 1.12 -9.81
C SER A 92 -12.40 -0.08 -9.00
N LYS A 93 -11.54 -1.08 -8.76
CA LYS A 93 -11.82 -2.20 -7.84
C LYS A 93 -12.03 -1.73 -6.41
N ARG A 94 -11.20 -0.82 -5.91
CA ARG A 94 -11.37 -0.20 -4.59
C ARG A 94 -12.70 0.55 -4.49
N MET A 95 -12.99 1.43 -5.46
CA MET A 95 -14.25 2.19 -5.47
C MET A 95 -15.47 1.27 -5.60
N HIS A 96 -15.38 0.23 -6.43
CA HIS A 96 -16.43 -0.78 -6.56
C HIS A 96 -16.66 -1.50 -5.23
N GLY A 97 -15.60 -1.90 -4.52
CA GLY A 97 -15.70 -2.47 -3.17
C GLY A 97 -16.38 -1.52 -2.19
N GLN A 98 -15.88 -0.28 -2.08
CA GLN A 98 -16.41 0.72 -1.15
C GLN A 98 -17.89 1.06 -1.38
N HIS A 99 -18.35 1.06 -2.63
CA HIS A 99 -19.72 1.45 -2.97
C HIS A 99 -20.71 0.30 -3.13
N ARG A 100 -20.27 -0.87 -3.63
CA ARG A 100 -21.15 -2.01 -3.91
C ARG A 100 -21.04 -3.13 -2.87
N HIS A 101 -19.90 -3.24 -2.19
CA HIS A 101 -19.60 -4.29 -1.22
C HIS A 101 -19.01 -3.67 0.04
N LYS A 102 -19.69 -2.65 0.57
CA LYS A 102 -19.13 -1.76 1.59
C LYS A 102 -18.69 -2.51 2.84
N GLN A 103 -19.49 -3.48 3.29
CA GLN A 103 -19.22 -4.26 4.50
C GLN A 103 -18.09 -5.26 4.28
N GLU A 104 -18.14 -6.00 3.16
CA GLU A 104 -17.11 -6.98 2.80
C GLU A 104 -15.77 -6.31 2.54
N TRP A 105 -15.79 -5.13 1.92
CA TRP A 105 -14.60 -4.33 1.71
C TRP A 105 -14.01 -3.87 3.04
N ALA A 106 -14.84 -3.38 3.97
CA ALA A 106 -14.37 -2.97 5.29
C ALA A 106 -13.71 -4.12 6.04
N ALA A 107 -14.35 -5.30 6.11
CA ALA A 107 -13.79 -6.47 6.79
C ALA A 107 -12.46 -6.95 6.19
N VAL A 108 -12.34 -6.93 4.85
CA VAL A 108 -11.08 -7.28 4.19
C VAL A 108 -9.99 -6.24 4.46
N GLN A 109 -10.33 -4.96 4.52
CA GLN A 109 -9.35 -3.91 4.84
C GLN A 109 -8.89 -3.98 6.29
N GLU A 110 -9.80 -4.23 7.23
CA GLU A 110 -9.49 -4.43 8.66
C GLU A 110 -8.48 -5.57 8.82
N TYR A 111 -8.77 -6.75 8.27
CA TYR A 111 -7.84 -7.88 8.28
C TYR A 111 -6.46 -7.57 7.68
N LEU A 112 -6.41 -6.77 6.61
CA LEU A 112 -5.14 -6.40 5.98
C LEU A 112 -4.34 -5.40 6.82
N GLU A 113 -5.01 -4.46 7.48
CA GLU A 113 -4.36 -3.50 8.37
C GLU A 113 -3.87 -4.19 9.64
N ASP A 114 -4.63 -5.11 10.23
CA ASP A 114 -4.20 -5.91 11.40
C ASP A 114 -2.90 -6.66 11.10
N ARG A 115 -2.83 -7.37 9.97
CA ARG A 115 -1.60 -8.09 9.57
C ARG A 115 -0.41 -7.18 9.28
N LYS A 116 -0.67 -5.93 8.88
CA LYS A 116 0.37 -4.95 8.64
C LYS A 116 0.84 -4.33 9.95
N GLU A 117 -0.05 -4.17 10.92
CA GLU A 117 0.25 -3.76 12.28
C GLU A 117 1.09 -4.82 12.99
N GLU A 118 0.68 -6.08 12.99
CA GLU A 118 1.46 -7.21 13.53
C GLU A 118 2.90 -7.24 12.99
N LYS A 119 3.06 -7.05 11.66
CA LYS A 119 4.39 -6.98 11.03
C LYS A 119 5.19 -5.74 11.42
N ARG A 120 4.52 -4.61 11.68
CA ARG A 120 5.17 -3.39 12.15
C ARG A 120 5.61 -3.52 13.60
N GLU A 121 4.81 -4.14 14.45
CA GLU A 121 5.13 -4.42 15.85
C GLU A 121 6.29 -5.39 15.95
N ALA A 122 6.25 -6.52 15.23
CA ALA A 122 7.35 -7.47 15.21
C ALA A 122 8.68 -6.85 14.77
N ARG A 123 8.64 -5.95 13.77
CA ARG A 123 9.84 -5.21 13.34
C ARG A 123 10.34 -4.23 14.42
N GLN A 124 9.44 -3.58 15.14
CA GLN A 124 9.80 -2.68 16.23
C GLN A 124 10.44 -3.45 17.39
N ASP A 125 9.88 -4.60 17.75
CA ASP A 125 10.43 -5.48 18.80
C ASP A 125 11.82 -5.98 18.44
N GLU A 126 12.03 -6.40 17.18
CA GLU A 126 13.35 -6.80 16.69
C GLU A 126 14.37 -5.65 16.76
N GLN A 127 13.96 -4.43 16.38
CA GLN A 127 14.81 -3.24 16.49
C GLN A 127 15.12 -2.87 17.94
N LEU A 128 14.13 -2.98 18.83
CA LEU A 128 14.30 -2.72 20.26
C LEU A 128 15.26 -3.73 20.89
N GLU A 129 15.10 -5.03 20.61
CA GLU A 129 15.99 -6.07 21.12
C GLU A 129 17.41 -5.90 20.59
N ALA A 130 17.59 -5.58 19.30
CA ALA A 130 18.90 -5.27 18.74
C ALA A 130 19.56 -4.07 19.45
N THR A 131 18.78 -3.02 19.74
CA THR A 131 19.26 -1.83 20.45
C THR A 131 19.64 -2.15 21.91
N LEU A 132 18.82 -2.94 22.61
CA LEU A 132 19.10 -3.40 23.98
C LEU A 132 20.32 -4.32 24.02
N SER A 133 20.50 -5.18 23.03
CA SER A 133 21.68 -6.04 22.89
C SER A 133 22.96 -5.21 22.72
N ILE A 134 22.93 -4.16 21.90
CA ILE A 134 24.07 -3.22 21.78
C ILE A 134 24.34 -2.51 23.11
N ALA A 135 23.30 -2.04 23.80
CA ALA A 135 23.44 -1.37 25.09
C ALA A 135 24.03 -2.31 26.17
N ARG A 136 23.62 -3.59 26.20
CA ARG A 136 24.17 -4.63 27.08
C ARG A 136 25.60 -5.02 26.68
N GLY A 137 25.88 -5.14 25.39
CA GLY A 137 27.22 -5.44 24.85
C GLY A 137 28.23 -4.30 25.08
N GLY A 138 27.77 -3.05 25.14
CA GLY A 138 28.58 -1.89 25.55
C GLY A 138 28.91 -1.85 27.04
N GLN A 139 28.26 -2.68 27.87
CA GLN A 139 28.52 -2.82 29.31
C GLN A 139 29.51 -3.92 29.67
N THR A 140 30.21 -4.54 28.70
CA THR A 140 31.41 -5.31 29.04
C THR A 140 32.43 -4.34 29.61
N ALA A 141 32.51 -4.28 30.94
CA ALA A 141 33.53 -3.59 31.68
C ALA A 141 34.87 -3.87 31.00
N VAL A 142 35.47 -2.83 30.40
CA VAL A 142 36.84 -2.89 29.91
C VAL A 142 37.67 -3.31 31.12
N ALA A 143 38.05 -4.59 31.17
CA ALA A 143 38.95 -5.09 32.18
C ALA A 143 40.24 -4.31 31.99
N VAL A 144 40.43 -3.27 32.81
CA VAL A 144 41.68 -2.50 32.82
C VAL A 144 42.77 -3.54 33.04
N PRO A 145 43.69 -3.75 32.07
CA PRO A 145 44.72 -4.76 32.21
C PRO A 145 45.50 -4.44 33.48
N LYS A 146 45.47 -5.37 34.43
CA LYS A 146 46.27 -5.28 35.65
C LYS A 146 47.73 -5.35 35.21
N GLY A 147 48.42 -4.22 35.28
CA GLY A 147 49.81 -4.16 34.84
C GLY A 147 50.77 -4.69 35.90
N GLU A 148 51.94 -5.11 35.45
CA GLU A 148 53.08 -5.52 36.27
C GLU A 148 54.10 -4.39 36.33
N CYS A 149 54.73 -4.20 37.51
CA CYS A 149 55.86 -3.30 37.65
C CYS A 149 57.17 -4.03 37.30
N ASP A 150 57.84 -3.59 36.25
CA ASP A 150 59.19 -4.00 35.82
C ASP A 150 60.30 -3.73 36.85
N ILE A 151 60.11 -2.80 37.79
CA ILE A 151 61.14 -2.45 38.79
C ILE A 151 61.09 -3.39 40.02
N CYS A 152 59.91 -3.85 40.43
CA CYS A 152 59.76 -4.67 41.63
C CYS A 152 58.95 -5.96 41.46
N GLY A 153 58.54 -6.30 40.24
CA GLY A 153 57.77 -7.50 39.93
C GLY A 153 56.35 -7.53 40.52
N LYS A 154 55.85 -6.42 41.07
CA LYS A 154 54.49 -6.38 41.63
C LYS A 154 53.46 -6.44 40.51
N THR A 155 52.72 -7.55 40.46
CA THR A 155 51.60 -7.76 39.55
C THR A 155 50.29 -7.26 40.16
N GLY A 156 49.24 -7.13 39.34
CA GLY A 156 47.92 -6.77 39.85
C GLY A 156 47.66 -5.26 40.00
N LEU A 157 48.57 -4.40 39.54
CA LEU A 157 48.49 -2.96 39.76
C LEU A 157 47.44 -2.31 38.84
N LYS A 158 46.47 -1.60 39.43
CA LYS A 158 45.46 -0.83 38.68
C LYS A 158 46.07 0.34 37.89
N ARG A 159 47.21 0.89 38.33
CA ARG A 159 47.96 1.98 37.67
C ARG A 159 49.47 1.84 37.90
N VAL A 160 50.16 1.09 37.03
CA VAL A 160 51.61 0.85 37.14
C VAL A 160 52.41 2.16 37.20
N GLY A 161 52.06 3.16 36.38
CA GLY A 161 52.78 4.45 36.37
C GLY A 161 52.70 5.25 37.67
N ALA A 162 51.57 5.18 38.39
CA ALA A 162 51.43 5.83 39.70
C ALA A 162 52.25 5.10 40.77
N HIS A 163 52.27 3.76 40.71
CA HIS A 163 53.10 2.95 41.59
C HIS A 163 54.60 3.23 41.40
N LYS A 164 55.09 3.31 40.15
CA LYS A 164 56.50 3.66 39.86
C LYS A 164 56.90 5.00 40.48
N ARG A 165 56.10 6.04 40.29
CA ARG A 165 56.39 7.38 40.83
C ARG A 165 56.31 7.48 42.35
N GLY A 166 55.55 6.59 43.00
CA GLY A 166 55.38 6.59 44.46
C GLY A 166 56.38 5.70 45.19
N ALA A 167 56.63 4.49 44.67
CA ALA A 167 57.44 3.45 45.32
C ALA A 167 58.89 3.38 44.81
N HIS A 168 59.16 3.96 43.63
CA HIS A 168 60.48 3.95 42.97
C HIS A 168 60.93 5.37 42.61
N ARG A 169 60.57 6.35 43.44
CA ARG A 169 61.07 7.72 43.28
C ARG A 169 62.55 7.71 43.67
N GLU A 170 63.43 7.79 42.69
CA GLU A 170 64.85 8.07 42.92
C GLU A 170 64.97 9.42 43.66
N VAL A 171 65.84 9.44 44.67
CA VAL A 171 66.28 10.65 45.37
C VAL A 171 67.24 11.41 44.48
#